data_AF-A0A087UYV1-F1
#
_entry.id   AF-A0A087UYV1-F1
#
_cell.length_a   1.000
_cell.length_b   1.000
_cell.length_c   1.000
_cell.angle_alpha   90.00
_cell.angle_beta   90.00
_cell.angle_gamma   90.00
#
_symmetry.space_group_name_H-M   'P 1'
#
loop_
_entity.id
_entity.type
_entity.pdbx_description
1 polymer ?
#
loop_
_entity_poly.entity_id
_entity_poly.type
_entity_poly.pdbx_seq_one_letter_code
_entity_poly.pdbx_strand_id
1 'polypeptide(L)'
;MASRKTKGRSTTKRRAQRATSNVFAIFDQAQIQEFKEAFNMIDQNRDGFIDKNDLHETLASLGKDPADDFLEGMMNEAPGPINFTMFLTLFGERLQGTDPEDVIRNAFACFD
;
A
#
# COMPACT_ATOMS: atom_id res chain seq x y z
N MET A 1 -42.26 9.16 47.11
CA MET A 1 -40.94 9.79 46.89
C MET A 1 -39.89 8.70 46.80
N ALA A 2 -39.24 8.52 45.65
CA ALA A 2 -37.86 8.03 45.54
C ALA A 2 -37.43 8.13 44.07
N SER A 3 -36.53 9.08 43.83
CA SER A 3 -35.88 9.38 42.57
C SER A 3 -34.65 8.49 42.41
N ARG A 4 -34.36 7.98 41.19
CA ARG A 4 -33.09 8.28 40.49
C ARG A 4 -32.95 7.56 39.15
N LYS A 5 -32.47 8.35 38.20
CA LYS A 5 -32.12 8.10 36.81
C LYS A 5 -30.59 8.02 36.72
N THR A 6 -30.02 7.01 36.04
CA THR A 6 -28.64 7.05 35.51
C THR A 6 -28.56 6.11 34.30
N LYS A 7 -28.63 6.65 33.08
CA LYS A 7 -27.52 7.02 32.17
C LYS A 7 -26.85 5.80 31.51
N GLY A 8 -27.06 5.71 30.18
CA GLY A 8 -26.56 4.65 29.32
C GLY A 8 -25.04 4.64 29.18
N ARG A 9 -24.52 3.44 28.92
CA ARG A 9 -23.13 3.19 28.57
C ARG A 9 -23.09 2.82 27.09
N SER A 10 -23.02 3.84 26.24
CA SER A 10 -22.61 3.69 24.84
C SER A 10 -21.13 3.36 24.84
N THR A 11 -20.77 2.12 24.54
CA THR A 11 -19.39 1.75 24.21
C THR A 11 -19.10 2.28 22.82
N THR A 12 -18.49 3.48 22.76
CA THR A 12 -17.91 4.03 21.54
C THR A 12 -16.83 3.06 21.06
N LYS A 13 -17.19 2.14 20.15
CA LYS A 13 -16.22 1.42 19.33
C LYS A 13 -15.39 2.49 18.62
N ARG A 14 -14.09 2.57 18.93
CA ARG A 14 -13.14 3.41 18.19
C ARG A 14 -13.30 3.04 16.72
N ARG A 15 -13.85 3.97 15.94
CA ARG A 15 -13.94 3.88 14.49
C ARG A 15 -12.50 3.71 14.01
N ALA A 16 -12.20 2.60 13.32
CA ALA A 16 -10.95 2.46 12.60
C ALA A 16 -10.72 3.76 11.81
N GLN A 17 -9.55 4.38 11.99
CA GLN A 17 -9.15 5.52 11.19
C GLN A 17 -9.25 5.08 9.73
N ARG A 18 -10.18 5.67 9.00
CA ARG A 18 -10.30 5.49 7.56
C ARG A 18 -9.13 6.24 6.92
N ALA A 19 -7.96 5.63 6.90
CA ALA A 19 -6.88 5.99 5.99
C ALA A 19 -7.12 5.26 4.65
N THR A 20 -8.22 5.60 3.98
CA THR A 20 -8.43 5.24 2.57
C THR A 20 -9.11 6.43 1.91
N SER A 21 -8.49 7.59 2.01
CA SER A 21 -8.87 8.77 1.24
C SER A 21 -8.51 8.51 -0.22
N ASN A 22 -9.36 7.77 -0.95
CA ASN A 22 -9.21 7.43 -2.37
C ASN A 22 -7.76 7.26 -2.84
N VAL A 23 -7.11 6.14 -2.50
CA VAL A 23 -5.75 5.84 -3.01
C VAL A 23 -5.68 5.92 -4.55
N PHE A 24 -6.78 5.55 -5.22
CA PHE A 24 -6.95 5.68 -6.68
C PHE A 24 -7.03 7.12 -7.19
N ALA A 25 -7.15 8.12 -6.32
CA ALA A 25 -7.08 9.54 -6.69
C ALA A 25 -5.67 10.13 -6.55
N ILE A 26 -4.73 9.39 -5.94
CA ILE A 26 -3.33 9.79 -5.81
C ILE A 26 -2.58 9.55 -7.12
N PHE A 27 -2.99 8.51 -7.86
CA PHE A 27 -2.36 8.07 -9.09
C PHE A 27 -3.23 8.36 -10.30
N ASP A 28 -2.60 8.68 -11.43
CA ASP A 28 -3.32 8.74 -12.70
C ASP A 28 -3.62 7.33 -13.25
N GLN A 29 -4.41 7.27 -14.33
CA GLN A 29 -4.80 5.99 -14.94
C GLN A 29 -3.62 5.22 -15.54
N ALA A 30 -2.58 5.91 -16.02
CA ALA A 30 -1.41 5.27 -16.59
C ALA A 30 -0.59 4.57 -15.49
N GLN A 31 -0.34 5.27 -14.38
CA GLN A 31 0.32 4.73 -13.20
C GLN A 31 -0.45 3.53 -12.62
N ILE A 32 -1.78 3.64 -12.51
CA ILE A 32 -2.61 2.51 -12.02
C ILE A 32 -2.45 1.30 -12.93
N GLN A 33 -2.37 1.49 -14.24
CA GLN A 33 -2.19 0.41 -15.20
C GLN A 33 -0.79 -0.22 -15.08
N GLU A 34 0.27 0.59 -14.92
CA GLU A 34 1.63 0.09 -14.67
C GLU A 34 1.70 -0.71 -13.36
N PHE A 35 1.10 -0.22 -12.28
CA PHE A 35 1.04 -0.96 -11.01
C PHE A 35 0.26 -2.26 -11.15
N LYS A 36 -0.78 -2.30 -11.97
CA LYS A 36 -1.56 -3.52 -12.22
C LYS A 36 -0.75 -4.56 -12.98
N GLU A 37 0.05 -4.13 -13.95
CA GLU A 37 0.97 -5.01 -14.68
C GLU A 37 2.06 -5.54 -13.76
N ALA A 38 2.66 -4.68 -12.93
CA ALA A 38 3.62 -5.09 -11.92
C ALA A 38 3.02 -6.10 -10.92
N PHE A 39 1.81 -5.83 -10.42
CA PHE A 39 1.11 -6.75 -9.52
C PHE A 39 0.91 -8.13 -10.16
N ASN A 40 0.43 -8.17 -11.41
CA ASN A 40 0.22 -9.42 -12.14
C ASN A 40 1.52 -10.17 -12.46
N MET A 41 2.66 -9.49 -12.52
CA MET A 41 3.96 -10.13 -12.67
C MET A 41 4.46 -10.75 -11.36
N ILE A 42 4.02 -10.22 -10.21
CA ILE A 42 4.39 -10.72 -8.89
C ILE A 42 3.48 -11.88 -8.47
N ASP A 43 2.16 -11.72 -8.64
CA ASP A 43 1.13 -12.73 -8.33
C ASP A 43 1.20 -13.91 -9.31
N GLN A 44 2.11 -14.84 -9.06
CA GLN A 44 2.39 -15.99 -9.94
C GLN A 44 1.21 -16.95 -9.98
N ASN A 45 0.57 -17.15 -8.83
CA ASN A 45 -0.53 -18.09 -8.67
C ASN A 45 -1.89 -17.52 -9.14
N ARG A 46 -1.98 -16.20 -9.34
CA ARG A 46 -3.15 -15.43 -9.80
C ARG A 46 -4.36 -15.50 -8.88
N ASP A 47 -4.13 -15.58 -7.58
CA ASP A 47 -5.21 -15.57 -6.58
C ASP A 47 -5.67 -14.16 -6.20
N GLY A 48 -4.97 -13.13 -6.68
CA GLY A 48 -5.27 -11.72 -6.44
C GLY A 48 -4.65 -11.17 -5.14
N PHE A 49 -3.77 -11.94 -4.50
CA PHE A 49 -2.97 -11.57 -3.34
C PHE A 49 -1.50 -11.88 -3.62
N ILE A 50 -0.61 -11.08 -3.02
CA ILE A 50 0.82 -11.37 -3.04
C ILE A 50 1.16 -12.06 -1.72
N ASP A 51 1.70 -13.26 -1.82
CA ASP A 51 2.24 -14.00 -0.69
C ASP A 51 3.78 -14.09 -0.69
N LYS A 52 4.32 -14.78 0.33
CA LYS A 52 5.77 -14.95 0.48
C LYS A 52 6.38 -15.76 -0.67
N ASN A 53 5.65 -16.73 -1.20
CA ASN A 53 6.12 -17.58 -2.29
C ASN A 53 6.16 -16.81 -3.60
N ASP A 54 5.14 -16.00 -3.88
CA ASP A 54 5.09 -15.10 -5.04
C ASP A 54 6.31 -14.17 -5.07
N LEU A 55 6.64 -13.55 -3.93
CA LEU A 55 7.84 -12.72 -3.83
C LEU A 55 9.13 -13.50 -4.02
N HIS A 56 9.23 -14.68 -3.43
CA HIS A 56 10.40 -15.55 -3.58
C HIS A 56 10.61 -15.92 -5.05
N GLU A 57 9.56 -16.41 -5.72
CA GLU A 57 9.61 -16.79 -7.14
C GLU A 57 9.93 -15.60 -8.04
N THR A 58 9.32 -14.44 -7.76
CA THR A 58 9.61 -13.21 -8.51
C THR A 58 11.06 -12.79 -8.37
N LEU A 59 11.62 -12.77 -7.15
CA LEU A 59 13.02 -12.40 -6.91
C LEU A 59 13.99 -13.45 -7.48
N ALA A 60 13.64 -14.73 -7.40
CA ALA A 60 14.37 -15.82 -8.05
C ALA A 60 14.42 -15.65 -9.57
N SER A 61 13.32 -15.22 -10.21
CA SER A 61 13.28 -14.94 -11.65
C SER A 61 14.23 -13.80 -12.06
N LEU A 62 14.51 -12.86 -11.15
CA LEU A 62 15.48 -11.77 -11.32
C LEU A 62 16.93 -12.18 -10.96
N GLY A 63 17.17 -13.46 -10.69
CA GLY A 63 18.47 -14.01 -10.32
C GLY A 63 18.90 -13.66 -8.88
N LYS A 64 17.94 -13.33 -8.01
CA LYS A 64 18.19 -13.09 -6.58
C LYS A 64 17.74 -14.30 -5.77
N ASP A 65 18.48 -14.61 -4.72
CA ASP A 65 18.12 -15.62 -3.74
C ASP A 65 17.84 -14.93 -2.39
N PRO A 66 16.59 -14.46 -2.16
CA PRO A 66 16.26 -13.71 -0.95
C PRO A 66 16.18 -14.63 0.26
N ALA A 67 16.76 -14.21 1.39
CA ALA A 67 16.59 -14.90 2.65
C ALA A 67 15.14 -14.80 3.15
N ASP A 68 14.68 -15.84 3.84
CA ASP A 68 13.32 -15.91 4.42
C ASP A 68 12.97 -14.70 5.30
N ASP A 69 13.91 -14.25 6.14
CA ASP A 69 13.73 -13.10 7.02
C ASP A 69 13.51 -11.79 6.24
N PHE A 70 14.13 -11.65 5.07
CA PHE A 70 13.95 -10.49 4.20
C PHE A 70 12.54 -10.47 3.61
N LEU A 71 12.08 -11.63 3.12
CA LEU A 71 10.72 -11.78 2.59
C LEU A 71 9.66 -11.55 3.67
N GLU A 72 9.89 -12.06 4.88
CA GLU A 72 9.01 -11.82 6.02
C GLU A 72 8.98 -10.33 6.41
N GLY A 73 10.13 -9.65 6.33
CA GLY A 73 10.20 -8.20 6.46
C GLY A 73 9.31 -7.46 5.44
N MET A 74 9.33 -7.88 4.17
CA MET A 74 8.47 -7.32 3.13
C MET A 74 6.98 -7.57 3.41
N MET A 75 6.61 -8.78 3.85
CA MET A 75 5.22 -9.11 4.21
C MET A 75 4.72 -8.29 5.40
N ASN A 76 5.60 -8.00 6.36
CA ASN A 76 5.26 -7.23 7.55
C ASN A 76 5.12 -5.72 7.30
N GLU A 77 5.48 -5.22 6.11
CA GLU A 77 5.17 -3.83 5.75
C GLU A 77 3.66 -3.60 5.59
N ALA A 78 2.91 -4.64 5.24
CA ALA A 78 1.47 -4.57 5.09
C ALA A 78 0.75 -4.88 6.42
N PRO A 79 -0.28 -4.11 6.80
CA PRO A 79 -1.07 -4.39 8.00
C PRO A 79 -2.01 -5.61 7.84
N GLY A 80 -2.00 -6.29 6.68
CA GLY A 80 -2.85 -7.41 6.35
C GLY A 80 -2.54 -7.97 4.95
N PRO A 81 -3.40 -8.85 4.40
CA PRO A 81 -3.18 -9.47 3.09
C PRO A 81 -2.99 -8.44 1.97
N ILE A 82 -1.98 -8.66 1.13
CA ILE A 82 -1.59 -7.73 0.08
C ILE A 82 -2.38 -8.03 -1.19
N ASN A 83 -3.61 -7.53 -1.25
CA ASN A 83 -4.33 -7.45 -2.53
C ASN A 83 -3.93 -6.19 -3.31
N PHE A 84 -4.41 -6.06 -4.54
CA PHE A 84 -4.08 -4.91 -5.40
C PHE A 84 -4.35 -3.54 -4.75
N THR A 85 -5.45 -3.40 -4.01
CA THR A 85 -5.76 -2.13 -3.31
C THR A 85 -4.76 -1.82 -2.20
N MET A 86 -4.34 -2.83 -1.45
CA MET A 86 -3.31 -2.69 -0.41
C MET A 86 -1.96 -2.36 -1.03
N PHE A 87 -1.61 -3.03 -2.14
CA PHE A 87 -0.40 -2.75 -2.92
C PHE A 87 -0.33 -1.28 -3.33
N LEU A 88 -1.40 -0.74 -3.93
CA LEU A 88 -1.47 0.70 -4.25
C LEU A 88 -1.36 1.60 -3.02
N THR A 89 -1.87 1.17 -1.87
CA THR A 89 -1.80 1.96 -0.63
C THR A 89 -0.36 2.05 -0.14
N LEU A 90 0.38 0.93 -0.12
CA LEU A 90 1.79 0.89 0.25
C LEU A 90 2.64 1.79 -0.68
N PHE A 91 2.42 1.69 -1.99
CA PHE A 91 3.12 2.56 -2.96
C PHE A 91 2.70 4.03 -2.83
N GLY A 92 1.42 4.29 -2.58
CA GLY A 92 0.87 5.65 -2.40
C GLY A 92 1.49 6.36 -1.21
N GLU A 93 1.65 5.66 -0.09
CA GLU A 93 2.31 6.21 1.10
C GLU A 93 3.80 6.48 0.87
N ARG A 94 4.49 5.65 0.09
CA ARG A 94 5.92 5.82 -0.23
C ARG A 94 6.19 6.90 -1.28
N LEU A 95 5.29 7.07 -2.25
CA LEU A 95 5.40 8.05 -3.34
C LEU A 95 4.76 9.39 -2.99
N GLN A 96 4.07 9.51 -1.85
CA GLN A 96 3.48 10.77 -1.44
C GLN A 96 4.57 11.84 -1.24
N GLY A 97 4.49 12.93 -2.02
CA GLY A 97 5.40 14.06 -1.92
C GLY A 97 6.56 14.05 -2.93
N THR A 98 6.58 13.13 -3.89
CA THR A 98 7.49 13.23 -5.05
C THR A 98 6.85 14.06 -6.17
N ASP A 99 7.59 15.03 -6.69
CA ASP A 99 7.17 15.81 -7.86
C ASP A 99 7.52 15.08 -9.18
N PRO A 100 6.79 15.33 -10.27
CA PRO A 100 7.16 14.85 -11.60
C PRO A 100 8.58 15.28 -12.00
N GLU A 101 9.26 14.43 -12.77
CA GLU A 101 10.66 14.64 -13.15
C GLU A 101 10.90 15.99 -13.86
N ASP A 102 9.98 16.39 -14.73
CA ASP A 102 10.00 17.67 -15.45
C ASP A 102 9.88 18.88 -14.51
N VAL A 103 9.05 18.78 -13.47
CA VAL A 103 8.93 19.82 -12.43
C VAL A 103 10.25 19.96 -11.68
N ILE A 104 10.86 18.82 -11.29
CA ILE A 104 12.15 18.81 -10.59
C ILE A 104 13.24 19.41 -11.48
N ARG A 105 13.32 19.01 -12.76
CA ARG A 105 14.31 19.53 -13.72
C ARG A 105 14.16 21.03 -13.94
N ASN A 106 12.93 21.52 -14.11
CA ASN A 106 12.65 22.94 -14.27
C ASN A 106 13.00 23.74 -13.00
N ALA A 107 12.73 23.20 -11.81
CA ALA A 107 13.11 23.84 -10.56
C ALA A 107 14.63 24.02 -10.45
N PHE A 108 15.43 23.01 -10.87
CA PHE A 108 16.89 23.13 -10.92
C PHE A 108 17.38 24.12 -11.98
N ALA A 109 16.72 24.20 -13.13
CA ALA A 109 17.07 25.14 -14.20
C ALA A 109 16.89 26.63 -13.79
N CYS A 110 16.04 26.93 -12.81
CA CYS A 110 15.87 28.29 -12.28
C CYS A 110 17.06 28.80 -11.44
N PHE A 111 18.00 27.94 -11.05
CA PHE A 111 19.17 28.30 -10.23
C PHE A 111 20.45 28.57 -11.03
N ASP A 112 20.45 28.31 -12.34
CA ASP A 112 21.58 28.58 -13.25
C ASP A 112 21.34 29.88 -14.05
#